data_AF-A0AAT9GWS0-F1
#
_entry.id   AF-A0AAT9GWS0-F1
#
_cell.length_a   1.000
_cell.length_b   1.000
_cell.length_c   1.000
_cell.angle_alpha   90.00
_cell.angle_beta   90.00
_cell.angle_gamma   90.00
#
_symmetry.space_group_name_H-M   'P 1'
#
loop_
_entity.id
_entity.type
_entity.pdbx_description
1 polymer ?
#
loop_
_entity_poly.entity_id
_entity_poly.type
_entity_poly.pdbx_seq_one_letter_code
_entity_poly.pdbx_strand_id
1 'polypeptide(L)'
;MDVIEKLTVLLTGKTFSHNGKKYCFQSCKKVVSNIMILTNKETIQVPMDRFVDFYEKVEKNCFDTNSIPEKQTFMPTELLVKQPTVFVPEMSSTYQKLNVSFDVLIGQIDNATNEDISFLETKAKMLTSVAQTAIGMENSRVNLIKIFQGK
;
A
#
# COMPACT_ATOMS: atom_id res chain seq x y z
N MET A 1 18.86 -3.43 18.85
CA MET A 1 18.10 -2.82 17.74
C MET A 1 17.10 -3.84 17.26
N ASP A 2 15.82 -3.51 17.37
CA ASP A 2 14.73 -4.43 17.02
C ASP A 2 14.68 -4.70 15.50
N VAL A 3 14.13 -5.85 15.12
CA VAL A 3 14.09 -6.30 13.71
C VAL A 3 13.26 -5.33 12.85
N ILE A 4 12.17 -4.80 13.43
CA ILE A 4 11.31 -3.79 12.83
C ILE A 4 12.02 -2.45 12.71
N GLU A 5 12.76 -2.06 13.74
CA GLU A 5 13.53 -0.82 13.77
C GLU A 5 14.63 -0.83 12.69
N LYS A 6 15.39 -1.93 12.57
CA LYS A 6 16.39 -2.10 11.51
C LYS A 6 15.80 -1.97 10.12
N LEU A 7 14.68 -2.66 9.86
CA LEU A 7 14.04 -2.65 8.55
C LEU A 7 13.44 -1.27 8.22
N THR A 8 12.84 -0.61 9.20
CA THR A 8 12.25 0.72 9.06
C THR A 8 13.33 1.74 8.72
N VAL A 9 14.48 1.72 9.41
CA VAL A 9 15.62 2.60 9.11
C VAL A 9 16.17 2.34 7.71
N LEU A 10 16.28 1.07 7.30
CA LEU A 10 16.80 0.73 5.97
C LEU A 10 15.91 1.28 4.86
N LEU A 11 14.58 1.15 5.00
CA LEU A 11 13.61 1.31 3.93
C LEU A 11 12.88 2.67 3.90
N THR A 12 12.90 3.43 5.00
CA THR A 12 12.25 4.75 5.04
C THR A 12 12.83 5.67 3.96
N GLY A 13 11.96 6.20 3.09
CA GLY A 13 12.37 7.08 1.99
C GLY A 13 13.06 6.38 0.81
N LYS A 14 13.09 5.03 0.80
CA LYS A 14 13.71 4.23 -0.25
C LYS A 14 12.70 3.35 -0.98
N THR A 15 13.05 3.04 -2.23
CA THR A 15 12.40 1.99 -3.02
C THR A 15 13.28 0.74 -2.98
N PHE A 16 12.66 -0.44 -2.90
CA PHE A 16 13.38 -1.72 -2.95
C PHE A 16 12.76 -2.67 -3.98
N SER A 17 13.57 -3.60 -4.48
CA SER A 17 13.14 -4.65 -5.39
C SER A 17 12.95 -5.98 -4.65
N HIS A 18 11.80 -6.62 -4.85
CA HIS A 18 11.52 -7.96 -4.33
C HIS A 18 10.73 -8.75 -5.38
N ASN A 19 11.12 -10.00 -5.66
CA ASN A 19 10.50 -10.86 -6.69
C ASN A 19 10.31 -10.18 -8.07
N GLY A 20 11.28 -9.35 -8.49
CA GLY A 20 11.23 -8.63 -9.76
C GLY A 20 10.29 -7.41 -9.79
N LYS A 21 9.62 -7.08 -8.68
CA LYS A 21 8.77 -5.89 -8.53
C LYS A 21 9.46 -4.85 -7.66
N LYS A 22 9.22 -3.57 -7.97
CA LYS A 22 9.67 -2.42 -7.16
C LYS A 22 8.58 -1.96 -6.20
N TYR A 23 8.95 -1.68 -4.96
CA TYR A 23 8.07 -1.29 -3.86
C TYR A 23 8.58 -0.05 -3.14
N CYS A 24 7.65 0.83 -2.78
CA CYS A 24 7.92 1.91 -1.83
C CYS A 24 7.45 1.46 -0.45
N PHE A 25 8.34 1.52 0.54
CA PHE A 25 8.04 1.16 1.91
C PHE A 25 7.13 2.21 2.57
N GLN A 26 6.12 1.74 3.29
CA GLN A 26 5.23 2.59 4.09
C GLN A 26 5.41 2.32 5.58
N SER A 27 5.31 1.06 6.00
CA SER A 27 5.51 0.65 7.38
C SER A 27 5.79 -0.85 7.46
N CYS A 28 6.24 -1.32 8.62
CA CYS A 28 6.27 -2.75 8.90
C CYS A 28 5.90 -3.04 10.35
N LYS A 29 5.37 -4.23 10.59
CA LYS A 29 5.00 -4.71 11.92
C LYS A 29 5.34 -6.20 12.05
N LYS A 30 5.81 -6.60 13.23
CA LYS A 30 5.93 -8.01 13.59
C LYS A 30 4.55 -8.55 13.94
N VAL A 31 4.13 -9.63 13.29
CA VAL A 31 2.88 -10.33 13.55
C VAL A 31 3.19 -11.81 13.72
N VAL A 32 3.06 -12.30 14.94
CA VAL A 32 3.40 -13.69 15.31
C VAL A 32 4.85 -14.04 14.89
N SER A 33 5.03 -14.99 13.99
CA SER A 33 6.31 -15.47 13.45
C SER A 33 6.69 -14.82 12.12
N ASN A 34 6.00 -13.76 11.71
CA ASN A 34 6.23 -13.05 10.46
C ASN A 34 6.45 -11.56 10.68
N ILE A 35 7.09 -10.93 9.69
CA ILE A 35 7.16 -9.48 9.53
C ILE A 35 6.27 -9.13 8.34
N MET A 36 5.26 -8.31 8.60
CA MET A 36 4.40 -7.75 7.58
C MET A 36 4.96 -6.39 7.16
N ILE A 37 5.24 -6.24 5.87
CA ILE A 37 5.80 -5.03 5.27
C ILE A 37 4.72 -4.44 4.37
N LEU A 38 4.19 -3.29 4.77
CA LEU A 38 3.21 -2.55 3.99
C LEU A 38 3.94 -1.71 2.95
N THR A 39 3.51 -1.84 1.70
CA THR A 39 4.08 -1.12 0.56
C THR A 39 2.98 -0.45 -0.25
N ASN A 40 3.36 0.38 -1.23
CA ASN A 40 2.42 1.03 -2.14
C ASN A 40 1.64 0.08 -3.07
N LYS A 41 1.99 -1.20 -3.15
CA LYS A 41 1.36 -2.16 -4.07
C LYS A 41 0.71 -3.35 -3.37
N GLU A 42 1.46 -3.98 -2.47
CA GLU A 42 0.98 -5.16 -1.74
C GLU A 42 1.68 -5.30 -0.39
N THR A 43 1.08 -6.05 0.52
CA THR A 43 1.71 -6.39 1.79
C THR A 43 2.61 -7.60 1.59
N ILE A 44 3.89 -7.45 1.91
CA ILE A 44 4.88 -8.55 1.83
C ILE A 44 4.96 -9.19 3.21
N GLN A 45 4.80 -10.50 3.28
CA GLN A 45 4.95 -11.27 4.51
C GLN A 45 6.27 -12.03 4.49
N VAL A 46 7.13 -11.76 5.47
CA VAL A 46 8.45 -12.37 5.59
C VAL A 46 8.50 -13.19 6.87
N PRO A 47 8.62 -14.52 6.78
CA PRO A 47 8.87 -15.36 7.95
C PRO A 47 10.14 -14.94 8.70
N MET A 48 10.10 -14.95 10.04
CA MET A 48 11.20 -14.49 10.89
C MET A 48 12.50 -15.29 10.68
N ASP A 49 12.40 -16.58 10.40
CA ASP A 49 13.52 -17.47 10.06
C ASP A 49 14.22 -17.07 8.74
N ARG A 50 13.50 -16.40 7.83
CA ARG A 50 14.02 -15.91 6.54
C ARG A 50 14.29 -14.41 6.53
N PHE A 51 14.12 -13.73 7.67
CA PHE A 51 14.28 -12.29 7.74
C PHE A 51 15.70 -11.85 7.36
N VAL A 52 16.73 -12.56 7.83
CA VAL A 52 18.12 -12.21 7.56
C VAL A 52 18.40 -12.23 6.06
N ASP A 53 18.02 -13.31 5.38
CA ASP A 53 18.17 -13.44 3.92
C ASP A 53 17.38 -12.37 3.15
N PHE A 54 16.17 -12.04 3.62
CA PHE A 54 15.36 -10.98 3.02
C PHE A 54 16.04 -9.62 3.21
N TYR A 55 16.49 -9.32 4.43
CA TYR A 55 17.12 -8.05 4.78
C TYR A 55 18.37 -7.82 3.94
N GLU A 56 19.27 -8.79 3.83
CA GLU A 56 20.48 -8.68 3.01
C GLU A 56 20.18 -8.46 1.52
N LYS A 57 19.15 -9.12 0.99
CA LYS A 57 18.72 -8.93 -0.40
C LYS A 57 18.16 -7.52 -0.62
N VAL A 58 17.36 -7.04 0.32
CA VAL A 58 16.75 -5.71 0.23
C VAL A 58 17.81 -4.61 0.40
N GLU A 59 18.74 -4.77 1.34
CA GLU A 59 19.84 -3.83 1.58
C GLU A 59 20.68 -3.64 0.30
N LYS A 60 21.00 -4.72 -0.41
CA LYS A 60 21.73 -4.68 -1.68
C LYS A 60 20.97 -4.06 -2.86
N ASN A 61 19.63 -3.98 -2.77
CA ASN A 61 18.77 -3.57 -3.88
C ASN A 61 17.80 -2.42 -3.52
N CYS A 62 18.08 -1.70 -2.44
CA CYS A 62 17.35 -0.50 -2.07
C CYS A 62 18.03 0.74 -2.69
N PHE A 63 17.24 1.72 -3.11
CA PHE A 63 17.73 2.97 -3.69
C PHE A 63 16.84 4.12 -3.29
N ASP A 64 17.44 5.30 -3.15
CA ASP A 64 16.72 6.50 -2.74
C ASP A 64 15.71 6.91 -3.82
N THR A 65 14.52 7.26 -3.36
CA THR A 65 13.39 7.65 -4.23
C THR A 65 13.70 8.93 -5.03
N ASN A 66 14.70 9.71 -4.59
CA ASN A 66 15.19 10.94 -5.23
C ASN A 66 16.15 10.70 -6.42
N SER A 67 16.45 9.46 -6.79
CA SER A 67 17.38 9.11 -7.87
C SER A 67 16.71 8.80 -9.22
N ILE A 68 15.41 9.06 -9.36
CA ILE A 68 14.73 9.02 -10.66
C ILE A 68 14.87 10.41 -11.31
N PRO A 69 15.59 10.57 -12.43
CA PRO A 69 15.50 11.79 -13.20
C PRO A 69 14.08 11.85 -13.76
N GLU A 70 13.34 12.89 -13.38
CA GLU A 70 12.20 13.34 -14.18
C GLU A 70 12.70 13.57 -15.60
N LYS A 71 12.40 12.65 -16.52
CA LYS A 71 12.48 12.97 -17.94
C LYS A 71 11.36 13.99 -18.24
N GLN A 72 11.78 15.26 -18.28
CA GLN A 72 11.23 16.32 -19.14
C GLN A 72 11.05 15.76 -20.57
N THR A 73 10.11 16.17 -21.44
CA THR A 73 9.54 17.48 -21.82
C THR A 73 8.35 17.15 -22.77
N PHE A 74 7.27 17.91 -22.95
CA PHE A 74 7.15 19.14 -23.74
C PHE A 74 5.73 19.70 -23.51
N MET A 75 5.61 20.96 -23.13
CA MET A 75 4.50 21.81 -23.59
C MET A 75 5.10 23.17 -23.91
N PRO A 76 4.96 23.69 -25.14
CA PRO A 76 5.16 25.11 -25.41
C PRO A 76 4.06 25.89 -24.69
N THR A 77 4.49 26.96 -24.05
CA THR A 77 3.66 28.09 -23.62
C THR A 77 2.76 28.52 -24.78
N GLU A 78 1.44 28.50 -24.54
CA GLU A 78 0.34 29.12 -25.30
C GLU A 78 -0.78 28.10 -25.55
N LEU A 79 -1.74 28.08 -24.63
CA LEU A 79 -3.19 28.02 -24.90
C LEU A 79 -3.90 27.95 -23.54
N LEU A 80 -4.11 29.12 -22.94
CA LEU A 80 -5.29 29.38 -22.12
C LEU A 80 -6.52 28.98 -22.94
N VAL A 81 -7.34 28.06 -22.43
CA VAL A 81 -8.82 28.09 -22.43
C VAL A 81 -9.34 26.71 -21.99
N LYS A 82 -10.11 26.71 -20.91
CA LYS A 82 -10.78 25.59 -20.21
C LYS A 82 -9.84 24.71 -19.37
N GLN A 83 -9.64 25.14 -18.12
CA GLN A 83 -9.27 24.22 -17.05
C GLN A 83 -10.22 23.02 -17.09
N PRO A 84 -9.73 21.78 -17.31
CA PRO A 84 -10.48 20.62 -16.86
C PRO A 84 -10.50 20.74 -15.34
N THR A 85 -11.68 20.87 -14.75
CA THR A 85 -11.85 20.63 -13.32
C THR A 85 -11.26 19.24 -13.06
N VAL A 86 -10.02 19.21 -12.58
CA VAL A 86 -9.39 17.98 -12.13
C VAL A 86 -10.21 17.59 -10.92
N PHE A 87 -11.14 16.68 -11.15
CA PHE A 87 -11.89 16.02 -10.10
C PHE A 87 -10.87 15.16 -9.37
N VAL A 88 -10.11 15.76 -8.46
CA VAL A 88 -9.31 15.05 -7.49
C VAL A 88 -10.34 14.32 -6.65
N PRO A 89 -10.46 12.98 -6.75
CA PRO A 89 -11.38 12.27 -5.89
C PRO A 89 -10.88 12.52 -4.48
N GLU A 90 -11.66 13.22 -3.65
CA GLU A 90 -11.44 13.18 -2.21
C GLU A 90 -11.35 11.71 -1.84
N MET A 91 -10.32 11.31 -1.08
CA MET A 91 -10.27 9.96 -0.50
C MET A 91 -11.63 9.75 0.17
N SER A 92 -12.47 8.90 -0.42
CA SER A 92 -13.80 8.67 0.11
C SER A 92 -13.63 8.27 1.57
N SER A 93 -14.38 8.92 2.47
CA SER A 93 -14.34 8.65 3.91
C SER A 93 -14.47 7.14 4.23
N THR A 94 -15.04 6.37 3.29
CA THR A 94 -15.10 4.91 3.30
C THR A 94 -13.72 4.24 3.26
N TYR A 95 -12.77 4.70 2.44
CA TYR A 95 -11.40 4.16 2.38
C TYR A 95 -10.63 4.42 3.69
N GLN A 96 -10.78 5.61 4.28
CA GLN A 96 -10.19 5.91 5.57
C GLN A 96 -10.78 5.03 6.68
N LYS A 97 -12.10 4.85 6.71
CA LYS A 97 -12.79 3.95 7.65
C LYS A 97 -12.37 2.49 7.48
N LEU A 98 -12.15 2.05 6.24
CA LEU A 98 -11.64 0.71 5.93
C LEU A 98 -10.23 0.51 6.49
N ASN A 99 -9.31 1.44 6.23
CA ASN A 99 -7.95 1.38 6.76
C ASN A 99 -7.93 1.32 8.29
N VAL A 100 -8.68 2.22 8.96
CA VAL A 100 -8.81 2.20 10.43
C VAL A 100 -9.36 0.86 10.92
N SER A 101 -10.32 0.26 10.21
CA SER A 101 -10.90 -1.03 10.59
C SER A 101 -9.91 -2.19 10.44
N PHE A 102 -9.04 -2.16 9.42
CA PHE A 102 -7.95 -3.13 9.26
C PHE A 102 -6.87 -2.95 10.32
N ASP A 103 -6.49 -1.72 10.66
CA ASP A 103 -5.51 -1.45 11.72
C ASP A 103 -5.99 -1.95 13.09
N VAL A 104 -7.28 -1.77 13.39
CA VAL A 104 -7.90 -2.31 14.61
C VAL A 104 -7.87 -3.85 14.62
N LEU A 105 -8.18 -4.49 13.49
CA LEU A 105 -8.08 -5.96 13.37
C LEU A 105 -6.65 -6.44 13.60
N ILE A 106 -5.66 -5.78 12.99
CA ILE A 106 -4.24 -6.10 13.15
C ILE A 106 -3.80 -5.95 14.61
N GLY A 107 -4.34 -4.98 15.35
CA GLY A 107 -4.10 -4.83 16.78
C GLY A 107 -4.74 -5.92 17.65
N GLN A 108 -5.87 -6.48 17.22
CA GLN A 108 -6.58 -7.53 17.97
C GLN A 108 -5.95 -8.93 17.80
N ILE A 109 -5.19 -9.15 16.72
CA ILE A 109 -4.54 -10.43 16.43
C ILE A 109 -3.46 -10.77 17.48
N ASP A 110 -2.77 -9.77 18.04
CA ASP A 110 -1.61 -10.00 18.92
C ASP A 110 -1.96 -10.69 20.25
N ASN A 111 -3.23 -10.67 20.68
CA ASN A 111 -3.71 -11.27 21.94
C ASN A 111 -4.92 -12.22 21.75
N ALA A 112 -5.22 -12.61 20.51
CA ALA A 112 -6.42 -13.38 20.18
C ALA A 112 -6.31 -14.86 20.58
N THR A 113 -7.34 -15.40 21.22
CA THR A 113 -7.49 -16.85 21.41
C THR A 113 -7.94 -17.55 20.11
N ASN A 114 -7.90 -18.88 20.04
CA ASN A 114 -8.30 -19.62 18.83
C ASN A 114 -9.76 -19.37 18.41
N GLU A 115 -10.67 -19.10 19.34
CA GLU A 115 -12.06 -18.71 19.03
C GLU A 115 -12.12 -17.27 18.47
N ASP A 116 -11.31 -16.35 19.02
CA ASP A 116 -11.18 -14.98 18.51
C ASP A 116 -10.61 -14.96 17.09
N ILE A 117 -9.68 -15.86 16.76
CA ILE A 117 -9.09 -15.96 15.41
C ILE A 117 -10.16 -16.27 14.35
N SER A 118 -11.09 -17.19 14.62
CA SER A 118 -12.19 -17.51 13.68
C SER A 118 -13.12 -16.31 13.47
N PHE A 119 -13.40 -15.55 14.52
CA PHE A 119 -14.19 -14.33 14.43
C PHE A 119 -13.47 -13.22 13.67
N LEU A 120 -12.18 -13.01 13.96
CA LEU A 120 -11.33 -12.03 13.28
C LEU A 120 -11.15 -12.37 11.79
N GLU A 121 -11.03 -13.63 11.43
CA GLU A 121 -10.97 -14.09 10.04
C GLU A 121 -12.27 -13.76 9.29
N THR A 122 -13.42 -14.02 9.91
CA THR A 122 -14.74 -13.69 9.33
C THR A 122 -14.87 -12.18 9.09
N LYS A 123 -14.44 -11.38 10.07
CA LYS A 123 -14.45 -9.91 9.98
C LYS A 123 -13.46 -9.39 8.91
N ALA A 124 -12.28 -10.00 8.77
CA ALA A 124 -11.32 -9.68 7.72
C ALA A 124 -11.85 -10.01 6.31
N LYS A 125 -12.51 -11.16 6.14
CA LYS A 125 -13.18 -11.53 4.88
C LYS A 125 -14.27 -10.52 4.50
N MET A 126 -15.08 -10.11 5.47
CA MET A 126 -16.12 -9.10 5.26
C MET A 126 -15.54 -7.75 4.82
N LEU A 127 -14.52 -7.23 5.53
CA LEU A 127 -13.87 -5.97 5.15
C LEU A 127 -13.21 -6.05 3.77
N THR A 128 -12.62 -7.20 3.42
CA THR A 128 -12.03 -7.43 2.09
C THR A 128 -13.11 -7.36 1.00
N SER A 129 -14.27 -7.97 1.22
CA SER A 129 -15.41 -7.89 0.29
C SER A 129 -15.94 -6.46 0.13
N VAL A 130 -16.00 -5.69 1.22
CA VAL A 130 -16.38 -4.26 1.17
C VAL A 130 -15.34 -3.45 0.38
N ALA A 131 -14.04 -3.70 0.59
CA ALA A 131 -12.97 -3.04 -0.15
C ALA A 131 -13.03 -3.34 -1.66
N GLN A 132 -13.24 -4.61 -2.03
CA GLN A 132 -13.41 -5.01 -3.44
C GLN A 132 -14.62 -4.34 -4.09
N THR A 133 -15.74 -4.24 -3.37
CA THR A 133 -16.93 -3.50 -3.82
C THR A 133 -16.61 -2.02 -4.04
N ALA A 134 -15.93 -1.37 -3.09
CA ALA A 134 -15.54 0.04 -3.21
C ALA A 134 -14.61 0.30 -4.42
N ILE A 135 -13.66 -0.60 -4.67
CA ILE A 135 -12.78 -0.54 -5.86
C ILE A 135 -13.60 -0.70 -7.15
N GLY A 136 -14.54 -1.64 -7.18
CA GLY A 136 -15.44 -1.85 -8.32
C GLY A 136 -16.32 -0.63 -8.62
N MET A 137 -16.84 0.02 -7.58
CA MET A 137 -17.60 1.26 -7.70
C MET A 137 -16.73 2.41 -8.23
N GLU A 138 -15.49 2.55 -7.75
CA GLU A 138 -14.58 3.60 -8.22
C GLU A 138 -14.17 3.39 -9.68
N ASN A 139 -13.88 2.14 -10.09
CA ASN A 139 -13.63 1.80 -11.49
C ASN A 139 -14.85 2.12 -12.38
N SER A 140 -16.07 1.84 -11.90
CA SER A 140 -17.30 2.18 -12.62
C SER A 140 -17.46 3.70 -12.77
N ARG A 141 -17.16 4.46 -11.71
CA ARG A 141 -17.15 5.94 -11.74
C ARG A 141 -16.14 6.48 -12.75
N VAL A 142 -14.92 5.94 -12.77
CA VAL A 142 -13.86 6.33 -13.72
C VAL A 142 -14.30 6.03 -15.16
N ASN A 143 -14.91 4.87 -15.41
CA ASN A 143 -15.43 4.53 -16.74
C ASN A 143 -16.57 5.47 -17.17
N LEU A 144 -17.48 5.84 -16.26
CA LEU A 144 -18.51 6.85 -16.54
C LEU A 144 -17.89 8.20 -16.92
N ILE A 145 -16.85 8.64 -16.20
CA ILE A 145 -16.15 9.88 -16.53
C ILE A 145 -15.51 9.83 -17.93
N LYS A 146 -14.88 8.70 -18.29
CA LYS A 146 -14.31 8.50 -19.64
C LYS A 146 -15.38 8.62 -20.73
N ILE A 147 -16.52 7.95 -20.53
CA ILE A 147 -17.69 8.04 -21.42
C ILE A 147 -18.16 9.49 -21.56
N PHE A 148 -18.33 10.21 -20.45
CA PHE A 148 -18.73 11.63 -20.49
C PHE A 148 -17.70 12.55 -21.15
N GLN A 149 -16.42 12.20 -21.11
CA GLN A 149 -15.34 12.95 -21.73
C GLN A 149 -15.06 12.53 -23.19
N GLY A 150 -15.83 11.58 -23.75
CA GLY A 150 -15.65 11.09 -25.11
C GLY A 150 -14.34 10.33 -25.34
N LYS A 151 -13.80 9.69 -24.29
CA LYS A 151 -12.57 8.87 -24.33
C LYS A 151 -12.85 7.40 -24.09
#